data_AF-A0A971UTG2-F1
#
_entry.id   AF-A0A971UTG2-F1
#
_cell.length_a   1.000
_cell.length_b   1.000
_cell.length_c   1.000
_cell.angle_alpha   90.00
_cell.angle_beta   90.00
_cell.angle_gamma   90.00
#
_symmetry.space_group_name_H-M   'P 1'
#
loop_
_entity.id
_entity.type
_entity.pdbx_description
1 polymer ?
#
loop_
_entity_poly.entity_id
_entity_poly.type
_entity_poly.pdbx_seq_one_letter_code
_entity_poly.pdbx_strand_id
1 'polypeptide(L)'
;MLYKNPYCRKMKNSFIMIVSCGYCKTDIARYQKVGRGNLLRMHIDRIIEGNIDFSKQPKALLCPNCKEQLGTRITLKREKKEVYKMLRSTFNTREES
;
A
#
# COMPACT_ATOMS: atom_id res chain seq x y z
N MET A 1 6.90 -10.08 -5.78
CA MET A 1 5.58 -10.06 -5.12
C MET A 1 4.65 -11.00 -5.88
N LEU A 2 3.54 -11.45 -5.27
CA LEU A 2 2.73 -12.56 -5.79
C LEU A 2 1.54 -12.12 -6.65
N TYR A 3 0.89 -11.01 -6.31
CA TYR A 3 -0.36 -10.55 -6.94
C TYR A 3 -0.18 -9.20 -7.62
N LYS A 4 -0.49 -9.13 -8.91
CA LYS A 4 -0.64 -7.84 -9.61
C LYS A 4 -1.95 -7.19 -9.21
N ASN A 5 -1.93 -5.88 -9.00
CA ASN A 5 -3.15 -5.14 -8.69
C ASN A 5 -3.87 -4.74 -9.99
N PRO A 6 -5.10 -5.23 -10.26
CA PRO A 6 -5.84 -4.90 -11.47
C PRO A 6 -6.27 -3.42 -11.55
N TYR A 7 -6.28 -2.72 -10.40
CA TYR A 7 -6.67 -1.31 -10.33
C TYR A 7 -5.50 -0.34 -10.55
N CYS A 8 -4.28 -0.85 -10.75
CA CYS A 8 -3.08 -0.03 -10.87
C CYS A 8 -3.17 0.92 -12.08
N ARG A 9 -2.85 2.20 -11.86
CA ARG A 9 -2.71 3.22 -12.90
C ARG A 9 -1.31 3.80 -12.84
N LYS A 10 -0.72 4.10 -14.01
CA LYS A 10 0.57 4.77 -14.09
C LYS A 10 0.47 6.20 -13.54
N MET A 11 1.30 6.53 -12.56
CA MET A 11 1.37 7.87 -11.98
C MET A 11 2.52 8.66 -12.61
N LYS A 12 2.27 9.93 -12.97
CA LYS A 12 3.34 10.86 -13.36
C LYS A 12 4.08 11.36 -12.12
N ASN A 13 5.37 11.61 -12.24
CA ASN A 13 6.24 12.13 -11.16
C ASN A 13 6.18 11.29 -9.87
N SER A 14 6.18 9.96 -10.03
CA SER A 14 6.26 9.00 -8.94
C SER A 14 7.54 8.18 -9.00
N PHE A 15 8.02 7.77 -7.82
CA PHE A 15 9.04 6.74 -7.68
C PHE A 15 8.44 5.46 -7.09
N ILE A 16 9.14 4.35 -7.23
CA ILE A 16 8.69 3.08 -6.63
C ILE A 16 9.16 3.01 -5.19
N MET A 17 8.22 2.74 -4.30
CA MET A 17 8.44 2.56 -2.87
C MET A 17 7.98 1.17 -2.49
N ILE A 18 8.84 0.43 -1.78
CA ILE A 18 8.45 -0.80 -1.11
C ILE A 18 7.83 -0.44 0.24
N VAL A 19 6.60 -0.93 0.46
CA VAL A 19 5.95 -0.93 1.76
C VAL A 19 6.14 -2.31 2.38
N SER A 20 6.68 -2.38 3.59
CA SER A 20 6.89 -3.63 4.32
C SER A 20 6.28 -3.60 5.72
N CYS A 21 6.07 -4.76 6.32
CA CYS A 21 5.55 -4.88 7.68
C CYS A 21 6.53 -4.28 8.70
N GLY A 22 6.01 -3.50 9.65
CA GLY A 22 6.76 -2.93 10.77
C GLY A 22 7.36 -3.99 11.68
N TYR A 23 6.60 -5.08 11.88
CA TYR A 23 6.87 -6.15 12.84
C TYR A 23 7.77 -7.24 12.26
N CYS A 24 7.33 -7.93 11.21
CA CYS A 24 8.06 -9.08 10.64
C CYS A 24 8.89 -8.75 9.39
N LYS A 25 8.93 -7.48 8.97
CA LYS A 25 9.68 -6.97 7.81
C LYS A 25 9.29 -7.53 6.45
N THR A 26 8.30 -8.42 6.37
CA THR A 26 7.76 -8.95 5.10
C THR A 26 7.32 -7.81 4.18
N ASP A 27 7.80 -7.82 2.94
CA ASP A 27 7.36 -6.88 1.92
C ASP A 27 5.89 -7.11 1.58
N ILE A 28 5.14 -6.01 1.56
CA ILE A 28 3.68 -6.01 1.41
C ILE A 28 3.30 -5.62 -0.01
N ALA A 29 3.86 -4.52 -0.50
CA ALA A 29 3.46 -3.95 -1.77
C ALA A 29 4.52 -3.03 -2.39
N ARG A 30 4.58 -3.06 -3.72
CA ARG A 30 5.29 -2.09 -4.57
C ARG A 30 4.32 -0.99 -4.90
N TYR A 31 4.69 0.24 -4.54
CA TYR A 31 3.78 1.38 -4.55
C TYR A 31 4.36 2.57 -5.31
N GLN A 32 3.55 3.18 -6.17
CA GLN A 32 3.91 4.42 -6.85
C GLN A 32 3.72 5.62 -5.91
N LYS A 33 4.81 6.07 -5.30
CA LYS A 33 4.78 7.22 -4.38
C LYS A 33 4.97 8.53 -5.13
N VAL A 34 4.01 9.44 -4.97
CA VAL A 34 4.11 10.83 -5.45
C VAL A 34 4.58 11.73 -4.30
N GLY A 35 5.61 12.54 -4.56
CA GLY A 35 6.24 13.44 -3.59
C GLY A 35 7.06 12.74 -2.51
N ARG A 36 7.90 13.48 -1.79
CA ARG A 36 8.88 12.92 -0.82
C ARG A 36 8.40 12.79 0.63
N GLY A 37 7.18 13.24 0.95
CA GLY A 37 6.64 13.15 2.32
C GLY A 37 6.23 11.74 2.74
N ASN A 38 6.02 11.56 4.05
CA ASN A 38 5.61 10.29 4.69
C ASN A 38 4.35 9.67 4.07
N LEU A 39 4.30 8.34 4.03
CA LEU A 39 3.13 7.59 3.55
C LEU A 39 2.03 7.57 4.62
N LEU A 40 1.04 8.45 4.50
CA LEU A 40 -0.13 8.45 5.39
C LEU A 40 -1.30 7.63 4.82
N ARG A 41 -1.39 7.59 3.49
CA ARG A 41 -2.45 6.93 2.74
C ARG A 41 -1.85 6.18 1.57
N MET A 42 -2.20 4.91 1.46
CA MET A 42 -1.81 4.06 0.35
C MET A 42 -2.99 3.92 -0.59
N HIS A 43 -2.98 4.69 -1.68
CA HIS A 43 -4.04 4.67 -2.67
C HIS A 43 -4.06 3.35 -3.45
N ILE A 44 -5.23 2.70 -3.56
CA ILE A 44 -5.34 1.39 -4.20
C ILE A 44 -4.90 1.46 -5.68
N ASP A 45 -5.24 2.53 -6.39
CA ASP A 45 -4.87 2.73 -7.80
C ASP A 45 -3.37 2.97 -8.04
N ARG A 46 -2.56 3.10 -6.98
CA ARG A 46 -1.10 3.30 -7.06
C ARG A 46 -0.29 2.08 -6.66
N ILE A 47 -0.95 1.04 -6.16
CA ILE A 47 -0.30 -0.23 -5.83
C ILE A 47 -0.05 -0.98 -7.13
N ILE A 48 1.20 -1.35 -7.41
CA ILE A 48 1.57 -2.09 -8.63
C ILE A 48 1.29 -3.58 -8.41
N GLU A 49 1.84 -4.11 -7.33
CA GLU A 49 1.73 -5.51 -6.94
C GLU A 49 1.98 -5.65 -5.44
N GLY A 50 1.63 -6.80 -4.89
CA GLY A 50 1.87 -7.12 -3.48
C GLY A 50 1.80 -8.59 -3.15
N ASN A 51 2.08 -8.89 -1.88
CA ASN A 51 1.91 -10.22 -1.31
C ASN A 51 0.49 -10.42 -0.73
N ILE A 52 -0.40 -9.47 -1.02
CA ILE A 52 -1.82 -9.49 -0.68
C ILE A 52 -2.61 -9.35 -1.98
N ASP A 53 -3.68 -10.11 -2.12
CA ASP A 53 -4.58 -10.02 -3.26
C ASP A 53 -5.50 -8.79 -3.13
N PHE A 54 -5.12 -7.69 -3.80
CA PHE A 54 -5.89 -6.44 -3.80
C PHE A 54 -7.16 -6.50 -4.66
N SER A 55 -7.31 -7.50 -5.55
CA SER A 55 -8.53 -7.69 -6.35
C SER A 55 -9.73 -8.04 -5.47
N LYS A 56 -9.48 -8.73 -4.34
CA LYS A 56 -10.47 -9.09 -3.31
C LYS A 56 -10.87 -7.92 -2.42
N GLN A 57 -10.30 -6.74 -2.63
CA GLN A 57 -10.80 -5.52 -2.01
C GLN A 57 -10.88 -5.60 -0.47
N PRO A 58 -9.80 -6.03 0.22
CA PRO A 58 -9.86 -6.31 1.65
C PRO A 58 -10.17 -5.05 2.48
N LYS A 59 -10.98 -5.21 3.53
CA LYS A 59 -11.40 -4.10 4.41
C LYS A 59 -10.24 -3.52 5.23
N ALA A 60 -9.20 -4.33 5.48
CA ALA A 60 -8.00 -3.94 6.18
C ALA A 60 -6.76 -4.47 5.45
N LEU A 61 -5.64 -3.75 5.59
CA LEU A 61 -4.34 -4.17 5.10
C LEU A 61 -3.69 -5.01 6.20
N LEU A 62 -3.80 -6.34 6.11
CA LEU A 62 -3.21 -7.27 7.07
C LEU A 62 -1.92 -7.85 6.49
N CYS A 63 -0.88 -7.98 7.32
CA CYS A 63 0.34 -8.65 6.90
C CYS A 63 0.03 -10.13 6.55
N PRO A 64 0.42 -10.64 5.37
CA PRO A 64 0.16 -12.03 5.02
C PRO A 64 0.93 -13.02 5.91
N ASN A 65 2.08 -12.58 6.47
CA ASN A 65 2.95 -13.37 7.34
C ASN A 65 2.50 -13.35 8.80
N CYS A 66 2.55 -12.19 9.47
CA CYS A 66 2.27 -12.09 10.92
C CYS A 66 0.85 -11.64 11.28
N LYS A 67 -0.04 -11.42 10.29
CA LYS A 67 -1.44 -10.99 10.45
C LYS A 67 -1.68 -9.62 11.10
N GLU A 68 -0.64 -8.93 11.56
CA GLU A 68 -0.72 -7.56 12.07
C GLU A 68 -1.39 -6.60 11.08
N GLN A 69 -2.21 -5.69 11.63
CA GLN A 69 -2.90 -4.68 10.84
C GLN A 69 -1.98 -3.49 10.53
N LEU A 70 -1.82 -3.21 9.24
CA LEU A 70 -0.96 -2.15 8.71
C LEU A 70 -1.75 -0.90 8.31
N GLY A 71 -3.05 -1.07 8.03
CA GLY A 71 -3.92 0.00 7.62
C GLY A 71 -5.38 -0.42 7.50
N THR A 72 -6.27 0.56 7.41
CA THR A 72 -7.72 0.36 7.27
C THR A 72 -8.18 0.95 5.95
N ARG A 73 -8.99 0.22 5.18
CA ARG A 73 -9.54 0.72 3.93
C ARG A 73 -10.60 1.77 4.22
N ILE A 74 -10.49 2.92 3.57
CA ILE A 74 -11.46 4.02 3.66
C ILE A 74 -11.71 4.61 2.27
N THR A 75 -12.89 5.19 2.09
CA THR A 75 -13.23 5.96 0.90
C THR A 75 -13.09 7.45 1.16
N LEU A 76 -12.25 8.13 0.39
CA LEU A 76 -12.11 9.58 0.46
C LEU A 76 -13.31 10.23 -0.21
N LYS A 77 -14.23 10.80 0.59
CA LYS A 77 -15.51 11.37 0.11
C LYS A 77 -15.36 12.38 -1.04
N ARG A 78 -14.34 13.24 -0.99
CA ARG A 78 -14.12 14.29 -2.00
C ARG A 78 -13.63 13.75 -3.35
N GLU A 79 -12.79 12.73 -3.32
CA GLU A 79 -12.15 12.20 -4.53
C GLU A 79 -12.83 10.91 -5.05
N LYS A 80 -13.78 10.35 -4.28
CA LYS A 80 -14.37 9.01 -4.51
C LYS A 80 -13.30 7.93 -4.72
N LYS A 81 -12.14 8.08 -4.06
CA LYS A 81 -11.01 7.15 -4.16
C LYS A 81 -10.89 6.31 -2.91
N GLU A 82 -10.52 5.05 -3.13
CA GLU A 82 -10.27 4.11 -2.05
C GLU A 82 -8.78 4.04 -1.73
N VAL A 83 -8.51 4.09 -0.42
CA VAL A 83 -7.15 4.11 0.11
C VAL A 83 -7.08 3.25 1.36
N TYR A 84 -5.90 2.72 1.67
CA TYR A 84 -5.60 2.28 3.03
C TYR A 84 -5.08 3.47 3.82
N LYS A 85 -5.78 3.87 4.87
CA LYS A 85 -5.25 4.77 5.91
C LYS A 85 -4.23 3.95 6.71
N MET A 86 -2.96 4.31 6.58
CA MET A 86 -1.88 3.57 7.20
C MET A 86 -1.87 3.82 8.72
N LEU A 87 -1.66 2.77 9.51
CA LEU A 87 -1.46 2.89 10.95
C LEU A 87 0.00 3.28 11.22
N ARG A 88 0.23 4.29 12.04
CA ARG A 88 1.59 4.76 12.32
C ARG A 88 2.40 3.65 12.99
N SER A 89 3.69 3.58 12.66
CA SER A 89 4.67 2.64 13.25
C SER A 89 4.42 1.15 12.98
N THR A 90 3.38 0.77 12.24
CA THR A 90 3.10 -0.64 11.91
C THR A 90 3.69 -1.06 10.56
N PHE A 91 4.26 -0.14 9.79
CA PHE A 91 4.84 -0.39 8.48
C PHE A 91 6.18 0.35 8.32
N ASN A 92 7.03 -0.15 7.42
CA ASN A 92 8.24 0.54 6.97
C ASN A 92 8.12 0.87 5.48
N THR A 93 8.87 1.87 5.03
CA THR A 93 8.97 2.24 3.62
C THR A 93 10.41 2.44 3.21
N ARG A 94 10.76 1.96 2.01
CA ARG A 94 12.06 2.22 1.37
C ARG A 94 11.85 2.49 -0.12
N GLU A 95 12.70 3.33 -0.70
CA GLU A 95 12.74 3.51 -2.15
C GLU A 95 13.28 2.23 -2.79
N GLU A 96 12.70 1.82 -3.91
CA GLU A 96 13.22 0.73 -4.73
C GLU A 96 14.33 1.31 -5.61
N SER A 97 15.58 0.95 -5.30
CA SER A 97 16.80 1.39 -6.00
C SER A 97 17.00 0.65 -7.32
#